data_AF-A0A127SUZ2-F1
#
_entry.id   AF-A0A127SUZ2-F1
#
_cell.length_a   1.000
_cell.length_b   1.000
_cell.length_c   1.000
_cell.angle_alpha   90.00
_cell.angle_beta   90.00
_cell.angle_gamma   90.00
#
_symmetry.space_group_name_H-M   'P 1'
#
loop_
_entity.id
_entity.type
_entity.pdbx_description
1 polymer ?
#
loop_
_entity_poly.entity_id
_entity_poly.type
_entity_poly.pdbx_seq_one_letter_code
_entity_poly.pdbx_strand_id
1 'polypeptide(L)'
;MKKITFGTPETLVPSAFCPKFNYTETEIAYPVDAIQFGINARGCTLTLPLGADEQIYGLGLQLHAFNLRGRKQTIRANADPIAPTGESHAPVPFFISTAGYGIYVDTARYTEFYFGSSNLLNAPKAQL
;
A
#
# COMPACT_ATOMS: atom_id res chain seq x y z
N MET A 1 -7.18 -1.76 14.90
CA MET A 1 -6.91 -2.06 13.47
C MET A 1 -7.79 -3.22 13.04
N LYS A 2 -8.07 -3.43 11.75
CA LYS A 2 -8.87 -4.58 11.28
C LYS A 2 -8.08 -5.36 10.25
N LYS A 3 -8.00 -6.69 10.36
CA LYS A 3 -7.32 -7.51 9.34
C LYS A 3 -8.32 -7.84 8.23
N ILE A 4 -7.89 -7.65 7.00
CA ILE A 4 -8.68 -7.97 5.81
C ILE A 4 -7.85 -8.94 4.98
N THR A 5 -8.46 -10.04 4.57
CA THR A 5 -7.78 -11.11 3.82
C THR A 5 -8.36 -11.18 2.41
N PHE A 6 -7.48 -11.19 1.41
CA PHE A 6 -7.84 -11.38 0.00
C PHE A 6 -7.11 -12.57 -0.58
N GLY A 7 -7.82 -13.43 -1.32
CA GLY A 7 -7.27 -14.67 -1.85
C GLY A 7 -6.69 -15.57 -0.76
N THR A 8 -5.55 -16.21 -1.06
CA THR A 8 -4.82 -17.05 -0.12
C THR A 8 -3.45 -16.42 0.16
N PRO A 9 -3.24 -15.78 1.33
CA PRO A 9 -1.94 -15.22 1.68
C PRO A 9 -0.82 -16.26 1.73
N GLU A 10 0.40 -15.85 1.39
CA GLU A 10 1.60 -16.69 1.55
C GLU A 10 1.88 -16.96 3.04
N THR A 11 2.56 -18.07 3.34
CA THR A 11 2.96 -18.41 4.71
C THR A 11 4.11 -17.55 5.24
N LEU A 12 4.96 -17.06 4.34
CA LEU A 12 6.12 -16.22 4.66
C LEU A 12 5.77 -14.74 4.54
N VAL A 13 5.22 -14.17 5.62
CA VAL A 13 4.85 -12.76 5.73
C VAL A 13 5.50 -12.13 6.97
N PRO A 14 5.78 -10.81 7.00
CA PRO A 14 6.48 -10.20 8.12
C PRO A 14 5.84 -10.45 9.48
N SER A 15 4.50 -10.44 9.57
CA SER A 15 3.81 -10.72 10.84
C SER A 15 4.10 -12.13 11.39
N ALA A 16 4.35 -13.12 10.53
CA ALA A 16 4.71 -14.48 10.93
C ALA A 16 6.09 -14.56 11.61
N PHE A 17 6.97 -13.58 11.35
CA PHE A 17 8.29 -13.45 11.98
C PHE A 17 8.30 -12.50 13.17
N CYS A 18 7.12 -12.01 13.60
CA CYS A 18 6.96 -11.16 14.77
C CYS A 18 6.26 -11.96 15.88
N PRO A 19 6.99 -12.58 16.82
CA PRO A 19 6.41 -13.49 17.83
C PRO A 19 5.38 -12.83 18.76
N LYS A 20 5.37 -11.49 18.80
CA LYS A 20 4.43 -10.68 19.59
C LYS A 20 3.58 -9.77 18.71
N PHE A 21 3.27 -10.21 17.49
CA PHE A 21 2.32 -9.52 16.62
C PHE A 21 0.90 -9.63 17.19
N ASN A 22 0.63 -8.82 18.20
CA ASN A 22 -0.64 -8.77 18.89
C ASN A 22 -1.37 -7.50 18.44
N TYR A 23 -2.58 -7.69 17.93
CA TYR A 23 -3.49 -6.59 17.65
C TYR A 23 -4.90 -6.96 18.13
N THR A 24 -5.63 -5.95 18.58
CA THR A 24 -7.06 -6.09 18.86
C THR A 24 -7.83 -5.53 17.67
N GLU A 25 -8.74 -6.34 17.13
CA GLU A 25 -9.62 -5.86 16.08
C GLU A 25 -10.56 -4.80 16.60
N THR A 26 -10.66 -3.71 15.85
CA THR A 26 -11.55 -2.59 16.12
C THR A 26 -12.42 -2.36 14.91
N GLU A 27 -13.61 -1.81 15.13
CA GLU A 27 -14.37 -1.25 14.03
C GLU A 27 -13.57 -0.16 13.32
N ILE A 28 -13.79 -0.05 12.01
CA ILE A 28 -13.15 0.94 11.15
C ILE A 28 -14.21 1.61 10.28
N ALA A 29 -14.04 2.91 10.03
CA ALA A 29 -14.92 3.67 9.15
C ALA A 29 -14.55 3.53 7.66
N TYR A 30 -13.38 2.96 7.36
CA TYR A 30 -12.90 2.81 5.99
C TYR A 30 -13.79 1.84 5.19
N PRO A 31 -14.22 2.19 3.96
CA PRO A 31 -15.11 1.36 3.15
C PRO A 31 -14.37 0.16 2.56
N VAL A 32 -14.26 -0.92 3.35
CA VAL A 32 -13.55 -2.15 2.94
C VAL A 32 -14.16 -2.79 1.70
N ASP A 33 -15.48 -2.69 1.55
CA ASP A 33 -16.25 -3.17 0.41
C ASP A 33 -15.92 -2.45 -0.90
N ALA A 34 -15.37 -1.23 -0.83
CA ALA A 34 -14.90 -0.50 -2.00
C ALA A 34 -13.51 -0.96 -2.50
N ILE A 35 -12.82 -1.83 -1.75
CA ILE A 35 -11.54 -2.39 -2.18
C ILE A 35 -11.79 -3.45 -3.25
N GLN A 36 -11.24 -3.23 -4.44
CA GLN A 36 -11.28 -4.21 -5.52
C GLN A 36 -10.05 -5.10 -5.46
N PHE A 37 -10.26 -6.42 -5.49
CA PHE A 37 -9.20 -7.41 -5.53
C PHE A 37 -9.20 -8.14 -6.87
N GLY A 38 -8.01 -8.34 -7.43
CA GLY A 38 -7.81 -9.08 -8.67
C GLY A 38 -6.58 -9.96 -8.59
N ILE A 39 -6.61 -11.07 -9.31
CA ILE A 39 -5.47 -11.96 -9.52
C ILE A 39 -5.19 -12.02 -11.02
N ASN A 40 -3.93 -11.89 -11.39
CA ASN A 40 -3.47 -12.07 -12.77
C ASN A 40 -2.17 -12.88 -12.79
N ALA A 41 -1.62 -13.11 -13.99
CA ALA A 41 -0.41 -13.91 -14.17
C ALA A 41 0.83 -13.39 -13.39
N ARG A 42 0.86 -12.11 -13.00
CA ARG A 42 1.94 -11.49 -12.22
C ARG A 42 1.71 -11.49 -10.71
N GLY A 43 0.51 -11.85 -10.25
CA GLY A 43 0.16 -11.88 -8.83
C GLY A 43 -1.14 -11.14 -8.51
N CYS A 44 -1.19 -10.54 -7.32
CA CYS A 44 -2.37 -9.90 -6.77
C CYS A 44 -2.36 -8.38 -6.98
N THR A 45 -3.54 -7.81 -7.18
CA THR A 45 -3.77 -6.36 -7.26
C THR A 45 -4.86 -5.96 -6.27
N LEU A 46 -4.63 -4.88 -5.54
CA LEU A 46 -5.63 -4.21 -4.72
C LEU A 46 -5.82 -2.80 -5.27
N THR A 47 -7.07 -2.43 -5.56
CA THR A 47 -7.44 -1.07 -5.96
C THR A 47 -8.31 -0.47 -4.88
N LEU A 48 -7.90 0.69 -4.39
CA LEU A 48 -8.55 1.39 -3.29
C LEU A 48 -9.03 2.76 -3.79
N PRO A 49 -10.18 3.27 -3.33
CA PRO A 49 -10.59 4.64 -3.63
C PRO A 49 -9.56 5.62 -3.05
N LEU A 50 -9.29 6.70 -3.80
CA LEU A 50 -8.40 7.80 -3.39
C LEU A 50 -9.15 9.12 -3.57
N GLY A 51 -9.27 9.90 -2.50
CA GLY A 51 -9.95 11.19 -2.51
C GLY A 51 -9.24 12.26 -3.35
N ALA A 52 -10.01 13.24 -3.83
CA ALA A 52 -9.49 14.35 -4.65
C ALA A 52 -8.47 15.23 -3.91
N ASP A 53 -8.56 15.36 -2.58
CA ASP A 53 -7.65 16.17 -1.76
C ASP A 53 -6.78 15.35 -0.79
N GLU A 54 -6.94 14.03 -0.83
CA GLU A 54 -6.23 13.08 0.03
C GLU A 54 -4.71 13.09 -0.24
N GLN A 55 -3.90 13.26 0.80
CA GLN A 55 -2.44 13.17 0.70
C GLN A 55 -1.95 11.87 1.33
N ILE A 56 -0.86 11.32 0.79
CA ILE A 56 -0.34 10.00 1.18
C ILE A 56 1.10 10.13 1.68
N TYR A 57 1.40 9.44 2.79
CA TYR A 57 2.72 9.43 3.42
C TYR A 57 3.09 8.03 3.92
N GLY A 58 4.35 7.84 4.29
CA GLY A 58 4.84 6.61 4.92
C GLY A 58 5.80 5.84 4.02
N LEU A 59 5.53 4.55 3.85
CA LEU A 59 6.37 3.56 3.19
C LEU A 59 7.74 3.32 3.87
N GLY A 60 7.78 3.53 5.19
CA GLY A 60 8.99 3.38 6.00
C GLY A 60 9.99 4.52 5.77
N LEU A 61 11.28 4.19 5.67
CA LEU A 61 12.33 5.18 5.47
C LEU A 61 12.34 5.62 4.00
N GLN A 62 11.76 6.78 3.69
CA GLN A 62 11.77 7.34 2.34
C GLN A 62 12.75 8.51 2.23
N LEU A 63 13.53 8.52 1.15
CA LEU A 63 14.44 9.61 0.83
C LEU A 63 13.86 10.50 -0.28
N HIS A 64 14.17 11.79 -0.25
CA HIS A 64 13.86 12.77 -1.30
C HIS A 64 12.37 13.08 -1.58
N ALA A 65 11.42 12.31 -1.05
CA ALA A 65 9.99 12.61 -1.14
C ALA A 65 9.26 12.25 0.16
N PHE A 66 8.47 13.20 0.66
CA PHE A 66 7.64 12.99 1.85
C PHE A 66 6.18 12.70 1.46
N ASN A 67 5.57 13.58 0.66
CA ASN A 67 4.25 13.32 0.08
C ASN A 67 4.35 12.41 -1.15
N LEU A 68 3.65 11.29 -1.09
CA LEU A 68 3.71 10.21 -2.06
C LEU A 68 2.52 10.23 -3.05
N ARG A 69 1.58 11.17 -2.89
CA ARG A 69 0.49 11.35 -3.86
C ARG A 69 1.05 11.64 -5.25
N GLY A 70 0.43 11.03 -6.26
CA GLY A 70 0.80 11.16 -7.66
C GLY A 70 2.06 10.38 -8.03
N ARG A 71 2.59 9.55 -7.14
CA ARG A 71 3.83 8.79 -7.36
C ARG A 71 3.57 7.30 -7.40
N LYS A 72 4.40 6.62 -8.20
CA LYS A 72 4.64 5.18 -8.09
C LYS A 72 5.78 4.96 -7.10
N GLN A 73 5.63 4.00 -6.19
CA GLN A 73 6.65 3.60 -5.23
C GLN A 73 6.85 2.09 -5.26
N THR A 74 8.08 1.63 -5.46
CA THR A 74 8.49 0.24 -5.45
C THR A 74 9.18 -0.06 -4.12
N ILE A 75 8.56 -0.93 -3.32
CA ILE A 75 9.01 -1.28 -1.98
C ILE A 75 9.98 -2.44 -2.08
N ARG A 76 11.26 -2.11 -2.01
CA ARG A 76 12.38 -3.06 -2.07
C ARG A 76 13.54 -2.56 -1.24
N ALA A 77 14.18 -3.49 -0.51
CA ALA A 77 15.37 -3.20 0.27
C ALA A 77 16.51 -2.76 -0.66
N ASN A 78 17.04 -1.56 -0.43
CA ASN A 78 18.15 -0.98 -1.18
C ASN A 78 18.98 -0.08 -0.25
N ALA A 79 20.30 -0.20 -0.31
CA ALA A 79 21.23 0.56 0.53
C ALA A 79 21.66 1.90 -0.07
N ASP A 80 21.46 2.11 -1.37
CA ASP A 80 21.90 3.32 -2.07
C ASP A 80 20.82 3.81 -3.05
N PRO A 81 19.63 4.20 -2.55
CA PRO A 81 18.58 4.73 -3.41
C PRO A 81 18.93 6.16 -3.87
N ILE A 82 19.12 6.33 -5.17
CA ILE A 82 19.53 7.61 -5.79
C ILE A 82 18.31 8.53 -6.04
N ALA A 83 17.10 7.98 -6.01
CA ALA A 83 15.86 8.68 -6.37
C ALA A 83 14.70 8.28 -5.44
N PRO A 84 13.62 9.09 -5.35
CA PRO A 84 12.44 8.80 -4.53
C PRO A 84 11.54 7.73 -5.16
N THR A 85 12.08 6.53 -5.37
CA THR A 85 11.40 5.40 -6.04
C THR A 85 10.70 4.45 -5.07
N GLY A 86 10.79 4.67 -3.75
CA GLY A 86 10.22 3.78 -2.73
C GLY A 86 11.26 2.84 -2.09
N GLU A 87 12.38 2.62 -2.79
CA GLU A 87 13.44 1.74 -2.35
C GLU A 87 14.25 2.37 -1.22
N SER A 88 14.57 1.59 -0.19
CA SER A 88 15.38 2.07 0.95
C SER A 88 15.86 0.93 1.84
N HIS A 89 16.62 1.26 2.89
CA HIS A 89 17.02 0.29 3.91
C HIS A 89 15.84 -0.26 4.72
N ALA A 90 14.74 0.50 4.84
CA ALA A 90 13.57 0.10 5.61
C ALA A 90 12.28 0.47 4.84
N PRO A 91 12.00 -0.21 3.71
CA PRO A 91 10.85 0.08 2.86
C PRO A 91 9.67 -0.71 3.42
N VAL A 92 9.01 -0.16 4.44
CA VAL A 92 7.90 -0.83 5.11
C VAL A 92 6.64 -0.62 4.26
N PRO A 93 5.90 -1.65 3.83
CA PRO A 93 4.67 -1.50 3.03
C PRO A 93 3.49 -1.02 3.90
N PHE A 94 3.67 0.12 4.56
CA PHE A 94 2.71 0.79 5.41
C PHE A 94 2.60 2.25 4.98
N PHE A 95 1.42 2.71 4.62
CA PHE A 95 1.16 4.11 4.30
C PHE A 95 -0.02 4.65 5.10
N ILE A 96 -0.06 5.97 5.22
CA ILE A 96 -1.13 6.72 5.88
C ILE A 96 -1.71 7.76 4.94
N SER A 97 -2.96 8.08 5.18
CA SER A 97 -3.76 9.02 4.42
C SER A 97 -4.26 10.16 5.30
N THR A 98 -4.30 11.38 4.77
CA THR A 98 -4.94 12.52 5.44
C THR A 98 -6.46 12.37 5.58
N ALA A 99 -7.08 11.40 4.91
CA ALA A 99 -8.49 11.03 5.12
C ALA A 99 -8.70 10.23 6.42
N GLY A 100 -7.66 10.00 7.22
CA GLY A 100 -7.77 9.44 8.57
C GLY A 100 -7.64 7.92 8.65
N TYR A 101 -6.98 7.30 7.67
CA TYR A 101 -6.73 5.86 7.67
C TYR A 101 -5.26 5.52 7.37
N GLY A 102 -4.85 4.31 7.75
CA GLY A 102 -3.54 3.75 7.42
C GLY A 102 -3.69 2.30 6.97
N ILE A 103 -2.83 1.89 6.03
CA ILE A 103 -2.89 0.57 5.42
C ILE A 103 -1.51 -0.05 5.48
N TYR A 104 -1.45 -1.21 6.12
CA TYR A 104 -0.30 -2.09 6.14
C TYR A 104 -0.59 -3.30 5.25
N VAL A 105 0.29 -3.57 4.30
CA VAL A 105 0.23 -4.78 3.47
C VAL A 105 1.22 -5.79 4.03
N ASP A 106 0.71 -6.80 4.71
CA ASP A 106 1.52 -7.85 5.35
C ASP A 106 2.06 -8.84 4.32
N THR A 107 3.13 -8.45 3.63
CA THR A 107 3.84 -9.28 2.64
C THR A 107 5.34 -9.06 2.69
N ALA A 108 6.10 -10.12 2.45
CA ALA A 108 7.56 -10.06 2.31
C ALA A 108 8.00 -9.89 0.85
N ARG A 109 7.06 -9.90 -0.10
CA ARG A 109 7.33 -9.66 -1.52
C ARG A 109 7.58 -8.19 -1.79
N TYR A 110 8.30 -7.91 -2.87
CA TYR A 110 8.33 -6.56 -3.41
C TYR A 110 6.93 -6.15 -3.86
N THR A 111 6.56 -4.93 -3.50
CA THR A 111 5.24 -4.36 -3.82
C THR A 111 5.41 -3.06 -4.58
N GLU A 112 4.44 -2.76 -5.45
CA GLU A 112 4.37 -1.48 -6.14
C GLU A 112 3.08 -0.78 -5.72
N PHE A 113 3.21 0.46 -5.24
CA PHE A 113 2.10 1.33 -4.90
C PHE A 113 1.97 2.42 -5.97
N TYR A 114 0.74 2.66 -6.41
CA TYR A 114 0.40 3.68 -7.38
C TYR A 114 -0.59 4.65 -6.73
N PHE A 115 -0.11 5.74 -6.15
CA PHE A 115 -0.97 6.67 -5.39
C PHE A 115 -1.61 7.71 -6.31
N GLY A 116 -2.53 7.27 -7.17
CA GLY A 116 -3.16 8.14 -8.17
C GLY A 116 -2.23 8.51 -9.33
N SER A 117 -1.15 7.75 -9.53
CA SER A 117 -0.18 7.95 -10.62
C SER A 117 -0.47 7.13 -11.88
N SER A 118 -1.49 6.28 -11.85
CA SER A 118 -1.89 5.43 -12.96
C SER A 118 -3.38 5.59 -13.23
N ASN A 119 -3.73 5.67 -14.52
CA ASN A 119 -5.10 5.44 -14.95
C ASN A 119 -5.27 3.93 -15.07
N LEU A 120 -6.31 3.36 -14.45
CA LEU A 120 -6.70 1.99 -14.78
C LEU A 120 -7.05 1.97 -16.26
N LEU A 121 -6.50 1.02 -17.03
CA LEU A 121 -6.71 0.95 -18.49
C LEU A 121 -8.21 0.92 -18.89
N ASN A 122 -9.07 0.48 -17.96
CA ASN A 122 -10.52 0.44 -18.11
C ASN A 122 -11.27 1.31 -17.08
N ALA A 123 -10.62 2.30 -16.46
CA ALA A 123 -11.35 3.24 -15.62
C ALA A 123 -12.38 4.00 -16.47
N PRO A 124 -13.63 4.16 -15.99
CA PRO A 124 -14.55 5.09 -16.64
C PRO A 124 -13.87 6.46 -16.69
N LYS A 125 -13.78 7.04 -17.90
CA LYS A 125 -13.21 8.38 -18.07
C LYS A 125 -14.04 9.34 -17.21
N ALA A 126 -13.38 10.06 -16.31
CA ALA A 126 -14.02 11.14 -15.57
C ALA A 126 -14.59 12.14 -16.60
N GLN A 127 -15.90 12.37 -16.56
CA GLN A 127 -16.53 13.43 -17.33
C GLN A 127 -16.12 14.76 -16.68
N LEU A 128 -15.45 15.60 -17.47
CA LEU A 128 -15.15 17.00 -17.15
C LEU A 128 -16.42 17.85 -17.34
#